data_AF-A0A482W8X1-F1
#
_entry.id   AF-A0A482W8X1-F1
#
_cell.length_a   1.000
_cell.length_b   1.000
_cell.length_c   1.000
_cell.angle_alpha   90.00
_cell.angle_beta   90.00
_cell.angle_gamma   90.00
#
_symmetry.space_group_name_H-M   'P 1'
#
loop_
_entity.id
_entity.type
_entity.pdbx_description
1 polymer ?
#
loop_
_entity_poly.entity_id
_entity_poly.type
_entity_poly.pdbx_seq_one_letter_code
_entity_poly.pdbx_strand_id
1 'polypeptide(L)' 'MKSILVTGCNRGIGLGLIKHLVKEKNPPTHVIATCRSIEKAKVRDKNRL' A
#
# COMPACT_ATOMS: atom_id res chain seq x y z
N MET A 1 -0.72 -2.70 20.39
CA MET A 1 -0.22 -2.86 19.00
C MET A 1 -1.40 -3.07 18.07
N LYS A 2 -1.39 -2.46 16.88
CA LYS A 2 -2.42 -2.67 15.84
C LYS A 2 -1.72 -3.10 14.56
N SER A 3 -2.17 -4.22 13.99
CA SER A 3 -1.70 -4.76 12.71
C SER A 3 -2.87 -4.80 11.73
N ILE A 4 -2.63 -4.38 10.48
CA ILE A 4 -3.67 -4.29 9.45
C ILE A 4 -3.25 -5.14 8.24
N LEU A 5 -4.15 -6.02 7.78
CA LEU A 5 -4.03 -6.77 6.53
C LEU A 5 -5.01 -6.18 5.52
N VAL A 6 -4.52 -5.76 4.35
CA VAL A 6 -5.34 -5.22 3.26
C VAL A 6 -5.09 -6.02 1.99
N THR A 7 -6.16 -6.45 1.31
CA THR A 7 -6.06 -7.16 0.04
C THR A 7 -6.28 -6.23 -1.15
N GLY A 8 -5.74 -6.60 -2.32
CA GLY A 8 -5.92 -5.81 -3.55
C GLY A 8 -5.14 -4.49 -3.57
N CYS A 9 -3.95 -4.45 -3.00
CA CYS A 9 -3.19 -3.22 -2.76
C CYS A 9 -2.35 -2.72 -3.96
N ASN A 10 -2.42 -3.37 -5.11
CA ASN A 10 -1.54 -3.04 -6.25
C ASN A 10 -2.04 -1.83 -7.08
N ARG A 11 -3.27 -1.37 -6.88
CA ARG A 11 -3.90 -0.25 -7.61
C ARG A 11 -5.14 0.27 -6.86
N GLY A 12 -5.77 1.32 -7.41
CA GLY A 12 -7.08 1.80 -6.97
C GLY A 12 -7.12 2.15 -5.47
N ILE A 13 -8.26 1.85 -4.84
CA ILE A 13 -8.52 2.18 -3.42
C ILE A 13 -7.54 1.48 -2.49
N GLY A 14 -7.22 0.20 -2.72
CA GLY A 14 -6.27 -0.53 -1.88
C GLY A 14 -4.90 0.15 -1.80
N LEU A 15 -4.35 0.57 -2.96
CA LEU A 15 -3.09 1.31 -2.99
C LEU A 15 -3.20 2.69 -2.32
N GLY A 16 -4.33 3.39 -2.53
CA GLY A 16 -4.59 4.69 -1.89
C GLY A 16 -4.66 4.58 -0.37
N LEU A 17 -5.37 3.57 0.14
CA LEU A 17 -5.52 3.29 1.56
C LEU A 17 -4.17 3.00 2.20
N ILE A 18 -3.35 2.12 1.61
CA ILE A 18 -2.00 1.85 2.11
C ILE A 18 -1.16 3.13 2.17
N LYS A 19 -1.18 3.95 1.12
CA LYS A 19 -0.45 5.22 1.08
C LYS A 19 -0.89 6.21 2.16
N HIS A 20 -2.17 6.19 2.54
CA HIS A 20 -2.70 7.02 3.62
C HIS A 20 -2.29 6.46 4.99
N LEU A 21 -2.52 5.17 5.24
CA LEU A 21 -2.21 4.49 6.50
C LEU A 21 -0.75 4.65 6.92
N VAL A 22 0.19 4.56 5.97
CA VAL A 22 1.63 4.69 6.27
C VAL A 22 2.08 6.15 6.49
N LYS A 23 1.23 7.13 6.17
CA LYS A 23 1.50 8.57 6.34
C LYS A 23 0.76 9.20 7.52
N GLU A 24 -0.05 8.42 8.23
CA GLU A 24 -0.76 8.88 9.41
C GLU A 24 0.20 9.38 10.50
N LYS A 25 -0.26 10.33 11.34
CA LYS A 25 0.54 10.86 12.46
C LYS A 25 0.97 9.76 13.44
N ASN A 26 0.14 8.74 13.59
CA ASN A 26 0.41 7.55 14.40
C ASN A 26 0.09 6.30 13.57
N PRO A 27 1.01 5.86 12.70
CA PRO A 27 0.73 4.77 11.77
C PRO A 27 0.60 3.43 12.51
N PRO A 28 -0.13 2.45 11.93
CA PRO A 28 -0.16 1.09 12.46
C PRO A 28 1.25 0.50 12.55
N THR A 29 1.51 -0.30 13.59
CA THR A 29 2.81 -0.95 13.78
C THR A 29 3.16 -1.88 12.61
N HIS A 30 2.17 -2.57 12.06
CA HIS A 30 2.33 -3.41 10.89
C HIS A 30 1.22 -3.16 9.88
N VAL A 31 1.61 -2.99 8.62
CA VAL A 31 0.71 -2.90 7.48
C VAL A 31 1.12 -3.97 6.46
N ILE A 32 0.28 -4.98 6.29
CA ILE A 32 0.49 -6.09 5.35
C ILE A 32 -0.38 -5.84 4.13
N ALA A 33 0.26 -5.42 3.03
CA ALA A 33 -0.41 -5.12 1.77
C ALA A 33 -0.30 -6.31 0.82
N THR A 34 -1.41 -6.96 0.49
CA THR A 34 -1.39 -8.11 -0.44
C THR A 34 -1.65 -7.71 -1.88
N CYS A 35 -1.05 -8.46 -2.79
CA CYS A 35 -1.30 -8.38 -4.22
C CYS A 35 -1.20 -9.78 -4.84
N ARG A 36 -1.74 -9.95 -6.06
CA ARG A 36 -1.67 -11.23 -6.78
C ARG A 36 -0.27 -11.53 -7.35
N SER A 37 0.50 -10.49 -7.66
CA SER A 37 1.82 -10.60 -8.27
C SER A 37 2.67 -9.41 -7.85
N ILE A 38 3.74 -9.70 -7.12
CA ILE A 38 4.69 -8.69 -6.63
C ILE A 38 5.40 -8.01 -7.81
N GLU A 39 5.73 -8.76 -8.87
CA GLU A 39 6.35 -8.22 -10.09
C GLU A 39 5.51 -7.14 -10.78
N LYS A 40 4.18 -7.26 -10.69
CA LYS A 40 3.23 -6.27 -11.23
C LYS A 40 2.90 -5.15 -10.24
N ALA A 41 3.26 -5.30 -8.97
CA ALA A 41 3.05 -4.30 -7.91
C ALA A 41 4.23 -3.30 -7.86
N LYS A 42 4.67 -2.81 -9.02
CA LYS A 42 5.74 -1.82 -9.13
C LYS A 42 5.16 -0.41 -9.03
N VAL A 43 5.81 0.45 -8.26
CA VAL A 43 5.53 1.89 -8.29
C VAL A 43 5.93 2.40 -9.67
N ARG A 44 4.97 2.90 -10.47
CA ARG A 44 5.31 3.73 -11.63
C ARG A 44 5.85 5.03 -11.08
N ASP A 45 7.15 5.26 -11.26
CA ASP A 45 7.75 6.56 -11.02
C ASP A 45 7.01 7.59 -11.87
N LYS A 46 6.45 8.63 -11.22
CA LYS A 46 5.73 9.70 -11.91
C LYS A 46 6.68 10.65 -12.67
N ASN A 47 7.99 10.40 -12.64
CA ASN A 47 9.02 11.17 -13.34
C ASN A 47 9.40 10.61 -14.72
N ARG A 48 8.66 9.63 -15.26
CA ARG A 48 8.73 9.32 -16.70
C ARG A 48 7.81 10.26 -17.46
N LEU A 49 8.42 11.35 -17.94
CA LEU A 49 8.01 12.07 -19.16
C LEU A 49 7.75 11.07 -20.30
#